data_AF-A0A6J1RN68-F1
#
_entry.id   AF-A0A6J1RN68-F1
#
_cell.length_a   1.000
_cell.length_b   1.000
_cell.length_c   1.000
_cell.angle_alpha   90.00
_cell.angle_beta   90.00
_cell.angle_gamma   90.00
#
_symmetry.space_group_name_H-M   'P 1'
#
loop_
_entity.id
_entity.type
_entity.pdbx_description
1 polymer ?
#
loop_
_entity_poly.entity_id
_entity_poly.type
_entity_poly.pdbx_seq_one_letter_code
_entity_poly.pdbx_strand_id
1 'polypeptide(L)'
;MIDPDAIARPRGRQQQPQPQGQRAPGDDDPVRNSVFAHGIGIREVNANRRMTPAASSLIEVSRYVYRELITDDFNIQKSIVPEYLDYYATALLWFRITKLKCLAHDVLTQEEERLLSIITGCSLYVPEPFMLQLLMFGRIQTLTGAHLCSEFPPLPTEVVQGFGGYYGPISADTHNLYEEIPCLGVTSESVRHSISNDPPGRYHSSLERPADNIIPNENLLGFKPLGARCEEAKNFAFFAGITSEEFPVSLPNTGINLDFIRSISGILSRTKTFKTTRLDITTMAESGSITQAIMQKPIPATETTQKRGEIYSFANFGGQDLASAYGLGLVYTPNLFKEGLTPGLIAEWCCINTPPVEYINNRNDRRDTIPPGYREEVFTSSTQSGQQYRQHMVRMMLTTKR
;
A
#
# COMPACT_ATOMS: atom_id res chain seq x y z
N MET A 1 8.17 69.12 -70.29
CA MET A 1 6.82 69.67 -69.99
C MET A 1 6.27 68.80 -68.88
N ILE A 2 6.60 69.07 -67.61
CA ILE A 2 6.01 70.06 -66.68
C ILE A 2 4.50 69.80 -66.55
N ASP A 3 4.06 69.00 -65.58
CA ASP A 3 3.63 69.33 -64.17
C ASP A 3 2.16 69.82 -64.15
N PRO A 4 1.34 69.75 -63.06
CA PRO A 4 1.77 69.74 -61.66
C PRO A 4 0.87 69.06 -60.60
N ASP A 5 1.36 69.15 -59.36
CA ASP A 5 0.65 69.23 -58.07
C ASP A 5 0.00 67.95 -57.50
N ALA A 6 0.66 67.26 -56.56
CA ALA A 6 0.78 67.59 -55.14
C ALA A 6 -0.54 67.47 -54.35
N ILE A 7 -0.56 66.58 -53.34
CA ILE A 7 -0.82 66.89 -51.91
C ILE A 7 -1.18 65.62 -51.11
N ALA A 8 -0.24 65.25 -50.22
CA ALA A 8 -0.37 64.78 -48.82
C ALA A 8 -1.41 63.72 -48.36
N ARG A 9 -0.87 62.51 -48.06
CA ARG A 9 -0.91 61.65 -46.83
C ARG A 9 -1.80 62.05 -45.61
N PRO A 10 -1.95 61.19 -44.56
CA PRO A 10 -2.28 59.75 -44.49
C PRO A 10 -3.26 59.41 -43.31
N ARG A 11 -4.02 58.30 -43.31
CA ARG A 11 -4.58 57.72 -42.06
C ARG A 11 -4.69 56.20 -42.13
N GLY A 12 -4.16 55.52 -41.09
CA GLY A 12 -3.97 54.07 -41.04
C GLY A 12 -5.12 53.27 -40.40
N ARG A 13 -4.74 52.04 -39.96
CA ARG A 13 -5.54 50.88 -39.47
C ARG A 13 -6.00 50.00 -40.63
N GLN A 14 -5.84 48.68 -40.64
CA GLN A 14 -5.60 47.69 -39.59
C GLN A 14 -4.91 46.46 -40.24
N GLN A 15 -4.06 45.78 -39.49
CA GLN A 15 -3.54 44.47 -39.81
C GLN A 15 -4.72 43.50 -40.07
N GLN A 16 -4.63 42.74 -41.15
CA GLN A 16 -5.48 41.58 -41.39
C GLN A 16 -5.26 40.55 -40.26
N PRO A 17 -6.31 40.07 -39.56
CA PRO A 17 -6.21 38.84 -38.80
C PRO A 17 -6.17 37.67 -39.79
N GLN A 18 -5.13 36.85 -39.67
CA GLN A 18 -5.06 35.51 -40.25
C GLN A 18 -6.28 34.67 -39.79
N PRO A 19 -6.72 33.69 -40.60
CA PRO A 19 -7.75 32.74 -40.19
C PRO A 19 -7.32 32.01 -38.92
N GLN A 20 -8.20 32.02 -37.92
CA GLN A 20 -8.05 31.29 -36.67
C GLN A 20 -7.79 29.81 -36.94
N GLY A 21 -6.89 29.26 -36.12
CA GLY A 21 -6.32 27.94 -36.25
C GLY A 21 -7.33 26.81 -36.42
N GLN A 22 -6.90 25.83 -37.21
CA GLN A 22 -7.46 24.49 -37.26
C GLN A 22 -7.58 23.95 -35.82
N ARG A 23 -8.82 23.75 -35.37
CA ARG A 23 -9.13 22.96 -34.18
C ARG A 23 -8.63 21.54 -34.41
N ALA A 24 -7.94 20.99 -33.41
CA ALA A 24 -7.63 19.56 -33.38
C ALA A 24 -8.94 18.75 -33.42
N PRO A 25 -8.99 17.60 -34.12
CA PRO A 25 -10.17 16.75 -34.13
C PRO A 25 -10.34 16.12 -32.75
N GLY A 26 -11.28 16.64 -31.97
CA GLY A 26 -11.56 16.25 -30.59
C GLY A 26 -12.58 17.11 -29.86
N ASP A 27 -12.97 18.27 -30.42
CA ASP A 27 -13.90 19.23 -29.79
C ASP A 27 -15.37 19.10 -30.26
N ASP A 28 -15.68 18.21 -31.19
CA ASP A 28 -17.05 17.99 -31.72
C ASP A 28 -17.77 16.82 -31.02
N ASP A 29 -17.72 16.79 -29.68
CA ASP A 29 -18.71 16.01 -28.94
C ASP A 29 -19.98 16.87 -28.78
N PRO A 30 -21.10 16.56 -29.46
CA PRO A 30 -22.34 17.33 -29.33
C PRO A 30 -22.88 17.35 -27.89
N VAL A 31 -22.45 16.43 -27.03
CA VAL A 31 -22.81 16.37 -25.60
C VAL A 31 -22.03 17.40 -24.76
N ARG A 32 -20.85 17.83 -25.22
CA ARG A 32 -20.03 18.86 -24.54
C ARG A 32 -20.41 20.29 -24.91
N ASN A 33 -21.41 20.47 -25.77
CA ASN A 33 -21.90 21.80 -26.14
C ASN A 33 -22.59 22.46 -24.94
N SER A 34 -22.04 23.58 -24.48
CA SER A 34 -22.51 24.37 -23.33
C SER A 34 -24.00 24.76 -23.38
N VAL A 35 -24.61 24.79 -24.58
CA VAL A 35 -26.05 25.03 -24.77
C VAL A 35 -26.91 23.92 -24.13
N PHE A 36 -26.44 22.67 -24.14
CA PHE A 36 -27.16 21.54 -23.54
C PHE A 36 -26.83 21.32 -22.05
N ALA A 37 -25.79 21.98 -21.52
CA ALA A 37 -25.37 21.84 -20.13
C ALA A 37 -26.16 22.75 -19.15
N HIS A 38 -26.97 23.68 -19.66
CA HIS A 38 -27.71 24.62 -18.82
C HIS A 38 -28.83 23.93 -18.04
N GLY A 39 -28.77 23.98 -16.70
CA GLY A 39 -29.81 23.42 -15.82
C GLY A 39 -29.74 21.90 -15.58
N ILE A 40 -28.75 21.20 -16.13
CA ILE A 40 -28.54 19.77 -15.87
C ILE A 40 -27.57 19.61 -14.70
N GLY A 41 -28.09 19.13 -13.57
CA GLY A 41 -27.27 18.65 -12.45
C GLY A 41 -26.92 17.18 -12.66
N ILE A 42 -25.72 16.89 -13.15
CA ILE A 42 -25.23 15.51 -13.19
C ILE A 42 -24.84 15.11 -11.78
N ARG A 43 -25.52 14.10 -11.24
CA ARG A 43 -25.21 13.50 -9.94
C ARG A 43 -24.81 12.06 -10.13
N GLU A 44 -23.79 11.63 -9.40
CA GLU A 44 -23.40 10.23 -9.36
C GLU A 44 -24.53 9.38 -8.77
N VAL A 45 -24.90 8.31 -9.49
CA VAL A 45 -25.95 7.38 -9.08
C VAL A 45 -25.52 6.54 -7.87
N ASN A 46 -24.23 6.19 -7.78
CA ASN A 46 -23.67 5.30 -6.76
C ASN A 46 -22.48 5.94 -6.01
N ALA A 47 -22.70 7.08 -5.37
CA ALA A 47 -21.65 7.92 -4.77
C ALA A 47 -20.76 7.24 -3.69
N ASN A 48 -21.16 6.08 -3.16
CA ASN A 48 -20.52 5.41 -2.03
C ASN A 48 -20.12 3.96 -2.35
N ARG A 49 -19.79 3.66 -3.61
CA ARG A 49 -19.40 2.29 -3.95
C ARG A 49 -18.07 1.94 -3.27
N ARG A 50 -18.04 0.80 -2.57
CA ARG A 50 -16.90 0.35 -1.78
C ARG A 50 -16.03 -0.64 -2.55
N MET A 51 -14.74 -0.69 -2.19
CA MET A 51 -13.80 -1.72 -2.64
C MET A 51 -12.87 -2.08 -1.48
N THR A 52 -12.43 -3.33 -1.39
CA THR A 52 -11.46 -3.73 -0.36
C THR A 52 -10.04 -3.86 -0.92
N PRO A 53 -9.17 -2.86 -0.68
CA PRO A 53 -7.79 -2.94 -1.13
C PRO A 53 -6.96 -3.86 -0.21
N ALA A 54 -5.79 -4.26 -0.71
CA ALA A 54 -4.77 -5.01 -0.02
C ALA A 54 -3.48 -4.18 0.13
N ALA A 55 -2.62 -4.56 1.06
CA ALA A 55 -1.27 -4.05 1.27
C ALA A 55 -0.26 -5.23 1.34
N SER A 56 -0.47 -6.23 0.49
CA SER A 56 0.16 -7.55 0.59
C SER A 56 1.68 -7.56 0.38
N SER A 57 2.23 -6.53 -0.26
CA SER A 57 3.67 -6.36 -0.49
C SER A 57 4.35 -5.36 0.45
N LEU A 58 3.63 -4.76 1.42
CA LEU A 58 4.19 -3.79 2.37
C LEU A 58 5.46 -4.33 3.05
N ILE A 59 5.40 -5.57 3.50
CA ILE A 59 6.49 -6.25 4.19
C ILE A 59 7.69 -6.44 3.24
N GLU A 60 7.45 -6.89 2.01
CA GLU A 60 8.48 -7.00 0.99
C GLU A 60 9.15 -5.65 0.69
N VAL A 61 8.37 -4.58 0.55
CA VAL A 61 8.91 -3.21 0.35
C VAL A 61 9.75 -2.78 1.55
N SER A 62 9.27 -3.02 2.77
CA SER A 62 10.02 -2.76 4.01
C SER A 62 11.38 -3.46 4.03
N ARG A 63 11.42 -4.74 3.64
CA ARG A 63 12.68 -5.50 3.57
C ARG A 63 13.63 -4.96 2.48
N TYR A 64 13.13 -4.48 1.36
CA TYR A 64 13.97 -3.81 0.36
C TYR A 64 14.51 -2.47 0.86
N VAL A 65 13.67 -1.68 1.55
CA VAL A 65 14.11 -0.43 2.19
C VAL A 65 15.23 -0.71 3.19
N TYR A 66 15.06 -1.70 4.07
CA TYR A 66 16.10 -2.12 5.01
C TYR A 66 17.42 -2.49 4.29
N ARG A 67 17.33 -3.31 3.24
CA ARG A 67 18.49 -3.76 2.48
C ARG A 67 19.27 -2.58 1.88
N GLU A 68 18.57 -1.59 1.34
CA GLU A 68 19.23 -0.44 0.75
C GLU A 68 19.81 0.52 1.82
N LEU A 69 19.16 0.63 2.98
CA LEU A 69 19.68 1.37 4.15
C LEU A 69 21.02 0.78 4.62
N ILE A 70 21.09 -0.54 4.86
CA ILE A 70 22.35 -1.18 5.32
C ILE A 70 23.47 -1.14 4.27
N THR A 71 23.10 -1.07 2.98
CA THR A 71 24.07 -0.95 1.90
C THR A 71 24.64 0.47 1.84
N ASP A 72 23.89 1.47 2.29
CA ASP A 72 24.32 2.88 2.37
C ASP A 72 25.18 3.15 3.60
N ASP A 73 24.71 2.66 4.74
CA ASP A 73 25.37 2.80 6.04
C ASP A 73 25.28 1.47 6.80
N PHE A 74 26.40 0.76 6.82
CA PHE A 74 26.52 -0.52 7.51
C PHE A 74 26.32 -0.41 9.02
N ASN A 75 26.41 0.78 9.63
CA ASN A 75 26.14 0.95 11.06
C ASN A 75 24.64 0.84 11.39
N ILE A 76 23.75 0.98 10.40
CA ILE A 76 22.30 0.85 10.60
C ILE A 76 21.95 -0.53 11.15
N GLN A 77 22.64 -1.60 10.72
CA GLN A 77 22.39 -2.96 11.21
C GLN A 77 22.63 -3.13 12.73
N LYS A 78 23.39 -2.22 13.35
CA LYS A 78 23.63 -2.18 14.81
C LYS A 78 22.56 -1.38 15.55
N SER A 79 21.70 -0.66 14.83
CA SER A 79 20.69 0.24 15.39
C SER A 79 19.27 -0.29 15.19
N ILE A 80 19.02 -0.97 14.09
CA ILE A 80 17.70 -1.47 13.71
C ILE A 80 17.85 -2.82 13.00
N VAL A 81 16.95 -3.75 13.32
CA VAL A 81 16.77 -5.03 12.61
C VAL A 81 15.58 -4.89 11.64
N PRO A 82 15.50 -5.70 10.59
CA PRO A 82 14.47 -5.51 9.58
C PRO A 82 13.03 -5.69 10.10
N GLU A 83 12.81 -6.50 11.13
CA GLU A 83 11.50 -6.67 11.80
C GLU A 83 10.95 -5.35 12.38
N TYR A 84 11.83 -4.43 12.81
CA TYR A 84 11.40 -3.14 13.35
C TYR A 84 10.82 -2.26 12.24
N LEU A 85 11.37 -2.33 11.02
CA LEU A 85 10.82 -1.59 9.89
C LEU A 85 9.49 -2.19 9.40
N ASP A 86 9.33 -3.51 9.46
CA ASP A 86 8.05 -4.15 9.16
C ASP A 86 6.96 -3.70 10.13
N TYR A 87 7.30 -3.66 11.43
CA TYR A 87 6.42 -3.14 12.47
C TYR A 87 6.08 -1.66 12.23
N TYR A 88 7.08 -0.82 11.97
CA TYR A 88 6.89 0.60 11.71
C TYR A 88 6.00 0.85 10.49
N ALA A 89 6.27 0.19 9.36
CA ALA A 89 5.47 0.30 8.14
C ALA A 89 4.01 -0.15 8.37
N THR A 90 3.81 -1.22 9.13
CA THR A 90 2.48 -1.73 9.49
C THR A 90 1.73 -0.74 10.39
N ALA A 91 2.41 -0.11 11.35
CA ALA A 91 1.80 0.92 12.19
C ALA A 91 1.38 2.15 11.38
N LEU A 92 2.25 2.64 10.48
CA LEU A 92 1.90 3.75 9.58
C LEU A 92 0.68 3.41 8.70
N LEU A 93 0.60 2.18 8.19
CA LEU A 93 -0.55 1.72 7.42
C LEU A 93 -1.83 1.79 8.25
N TRP A 94 -1.82 1.29 9.49
CA TRP A 94 -3.00 1.33 10.36
C TRP A 94 -3.40 2.75 10.75
N PHE A 95 -2.43 3.63 11.01
CA PHE A 95 -2.71 5.05 11.25
C PHE A 95 -3.42 5.68 10.03
N ARG A 96 -2.96 5.34 8.82
CA ARG A 96 -3.58 5.79 7.56
C ARG A 96 -4.97 5.20 7.37
N ILE A 97 -5.17 3.89 7.61
CA ILE A 97 -6.47 3.22 7.50
C ILE A 97 -7.48 3.87 8.43
N THR A 98 -7.15 4.04 9.71
CA THR A 98 -8.06 4.65 10.69
C THR A 98 -8.43 6.08 10.29
N LYS A 99 -7.46 6.86 9.78
CA LYS A 99 -7.74 8.20 9.25
C LYS A 99 -8.66 8.16 8.03
N LEU A 100 -8.46 7.23 7.10
CA LEU A 100 -9.32 7.07 5.92
C LEU A 100 -10.75 6.70 6.31
N LYS A 101 -10.95 5.80 7.27
CA LYS A 101 -12.28 5.48 7.82
C LYS A 101 -12.97 6.72 8.39
N CYS A 102 -12.24 7.55 9.14
CA CYS A 102 -12.76 8.81 9.68
C CYS A 102 -13.18 9.78 8.56
N LEU A 103 -12.35 9.96 7.52
CA LEU A 103 -12.65 10.83 6.38
C LEU A 103 -13.84 10.31 5.54
N ALA A 104 -13.96 8.99 5.41
CA ALA A 104 -15.07 8.35 4.72
C ALA A 104 -16.39 8.31 5.52
N HIS A 105 -16.40 8.90 6.73
CA HIS A 105 -17.51 8.86 7.69
C HIS A 105 -17.96 7.44 8.04
N ASP A 106 -17.02 6.49 8.07
CA ASP A 106 -17.29 5.14 8.55
C ASP A 106 -17.41 5.13 10.08
N VAL A 107 -18.18 4.18 10.61
CA VAL A 107 -18.28 3.97 12.06
C VAL A 107 -16.93 3.44 12.55
N LEU A 108 -16.28 4.22 13.41
CA LEU A 108 -15.03 3.84 14.05
C LEU A 108 -15.31 2.98 15.28
N THR A 109 -14.42 2.02 15.57
CA THR A 109 -14.43 1.33 16.86
C THR A 109 -13.88 2.25 17.96
N GLN A 110 -14.12 1.90 19.22
CA GLN A 110 -13.58 2.66 20.35
C GLN A 110 -12.05 2.75 20.32
N GLU A 111 -11.38 1.67 19.92
CA GLU A 111 -9.92 1.60 19.79
C GLU A 111 -9.42 2.48 18.65
N GLU A 112 -10.16 2.56 17.55
CA GLU A 112 -9.86 3.45 16.42
C GLU A 112 -10.01 4.94 16.78
N GLU A 113 -11.06 5.30 17.53
CA GLU A 113 -11.23 6.66 18.03
C GLU A 113 -10.09 7.05 18.98
N ARG A 114 -9.73 6.17 19.91
CA ARG A 114 -8.59 6.37 20.81
C ARG A 114 -7.29 6.48 20.03
N LEU A 115 -7.11 5.65 19.01
CA LEU A 115 -5.94 5.70 18.14
C LEU A 115 -5.82 7.05 17.44
N LEU A 116 -6.89 7.57 16.85
CA LEU A 116 -6.89 8.90 16.23
C LEU A 116 -6.53 9.99 17.23
N SER A 117 -7.07 9.92 18.44
CA SER A 117 -6.77 10.88 19.51
C SER A 117 -5.28 10.90 19.85
N ILE A 118 -4.65 9.73 20.03
CA ILE A 118 -3.23 9.65 20.43
C ILE A 118 -2.24 9.97 19.29
N ILE A 119 -2.63 9.79 18.03
CA ILE A 119 -1.77 10.12 16.87
C ILE A 119 -1.99 11.53 16.33
N THR A 120 -3.03 12.25 16.78
CA THR A 120 -3.27 13.64 16.36
C THR A 120 -2.11 14.52 16.80
N GLY A 121 -1.52 15.26 15.85
CA GLY A 121 -0.32 16.08 16.09
C GLY A 121 0.98 15.27 16.24
N CYS A 122 0.93 13.94 16.07
CA CYS A 122 2.12 13.09 16.04
C CYS A 122 2.74 13.17 14.64
N SER A 123 3.96 13.70 14.58
CA SER A 123 4.68 13.86 13.33
C SER A 123 5.84 12.88 13.24
N LEU A 124 5.85 12.05 12.20
CA LEU A 124 6.79 10.95 11.98
C LEU A 124 7.59 11.18 10.70
N TYR A 125 8.82 10.66 10.66
CA TYR A 125 9.71 10.70 9.51
C TYR A 125 9.51 9.45 8.66
N VAL A 126 9.00 9.62 7.46
CA VAL A 126 8.57 8.54 6.58
C VAL A 126 9.42 8.55 5.30
N PRO A 127 10.20 7.49 5.02
CA PRO A 127 10.90 7.31 3.76
C PRO A 127 9.92 7.26 2.57
N GLU A 128 10.33 7.79 1.43
CA GLU A 128 9.53 7.87 0.20
C GLU A 128 8.85 6.55 -0.22
N PRO A 129 9.50 5.37 -0.16
CA PRO A 129 8.83 4.11 -0.49
C PRO A 129 7.61 3.80 0.38
N PHE A 130 7.65 4.18 1.67
CA PHE A 130 6.50 4.03 2.59
C PHE A 130 5.46 5.12 2.34
N MET A 131 5.89 6.35 2.08
CA MET A 131 4.98 7.46 1.77
C MET A 131 4.09 7.13 0.56
N LEU A 132 4.69 6.65 -0.53
CA LEU A 132 3.97 6.28 -1.75
C LEU A 132 2.94 5.18 -1.48
N GLN A 133 3.30 4.15 -0.70
CA GLN A 133 2.37 3.10 -0.29
C GLN A 133 1.16 3.65 0.49
N LEU A 134 1.37 4.61 1.41
CA LEU A 134 0.27 5.22 2.18
C LEU A 134 -0.63 6.09 1.31
N LEU A 135 -0.05 6.80 0.33
CA LEU A 135 -0.78 7.63 -0.64
C LEU A 135 -1.61 6.83 -1.64
N MET A 136 -1.33 5.54 -1.81
CA MET A 136 -2.14 4.71 -2.69
C MET A 136 -3.56 4.51 -2.19
N PHE A 137 -3.76 4.47 -0.86
CA PHE A 137 -5.05 4.14 -0.27
C PHE A 137 -5.88 5.41 -0.05
N GLY A 138 -7.18 5.30 -0.35
CA GLY A 138 -8.13 6.38 -0.23
C GLY A 138 -9.20 6.34 -1.31
N ARG A 139 -10.04 7.36 -1.33
CA ARG A 139 -11.08 7.55 -2.34
C ARG A 139 -10.45 7.75 -3.70
N ILE A 140 -10.90 7.00 -4.69
CA ILE A 140 -10.46 7.15 -6.08
C ILE A 140 -11.63 7.58 -6.94
N GLN A 141 -11.34 8.41 -7.92
CA GLN A 141 -12.23 8.63 -9.04
C GLN A 141 -11.75 7.74 -10.18
N THR A 142 -12.63 6.88 -10.68
CA THR A 142 -12.33 6.04 -11.84
C THR A 142 -12.41 6.86 -13.12
N LEU A 143 -11.85 6.32 -14.21
CA LEU A 143 -11.90 6.98 -15.51
C LEU A 143 -13.32 7.10 -16.11
N THR A 144 -14.31 6.39 -15.55
CA THR A 144 -15.74 6.57 -15.86
C THR A 144 -16.40 7.65 -15.01
N GLY A 145 -15.64 8.35 -14.15
CA GLY A 145 -16.10 9.42 -13.28
C GLY A 145 -16.75 8.96 -11.97
N ALA A 146 -16.88 7.65 -11.75
CA ALA A 146 -17.45 7.09 -10.52
C ALA A 146 -16.42 7.12 -9.38
N HIS A 147 -16.90 7.31 -8.15
CA HIS A 147 -16.06 7.26 -6.96
C HIS A 147 -16.10 5.87 -6.34
N LEU A 148 -14.91 5.34 -6.06
CA LEU A 148 -14.75 4.15 -5.23
C LEU A 148 -14.07 4.54 -3.92
N CYS A 149 -14.69 4.16 -2.81
CA CYS A 149 -14.16 4.37 -1.47
C CYS A 149 -13.55 3.06 -0.96
N SER A 150 -12.32 3.13 -0.45
CA SER A 150 -11.70 1.98 0.21
C SER A 150 -12.51 1.58 1.46
N GLU A 151 -12.68 0.28 1.64
CA GLU A 151 -13.28 -0.35 2.81
C GLU A 151 -12.25 -1.23 3.48
N PHE A 152 -12.01 -0.98 4.77
CA PHE A 152 -11.01 -1.65 5.58
C PHE A 152 -11.67 -2.38 6.76
N PRO A 153 -11.10 -3.51 7.20
CA PRO A 153 -11.55 -4.16 8.42
C PRO A 153 -11.34 -3.25 9.65
N PRO A 154 -12.00 -3.55 10.78
CA PRO A 154 -11.70 -2.93 12.06
C PRO A 154 -10.22 -3.08 12.43
N LEU A 155 -9.70 -2.12 13.21
CA LEU A 155 -8.38 -2.24 13.84
C LEU A 155 -8.28 -3.58 14.58
N PRO A 156 -7.21 -4.37 14.42
CA PRO A 156 -7.12 -5.70 14.99
C PRO A 156 -6.86 -5.58 16.49
N THR A 157 -7.76 -6.14 17.30
CA THR A 157 -7.73 -6.06 18.77
C THR A 157 -7.78 -7.43 19.44
N GLU A 158 -7.86 -8.51 18.67
CA GLU A 158 -7.98 -9.84 19.23
C GLU A 158 -6.69 -10.27 19.92
N VAL A 159 -6.85 -11.00 21.01
CA VAL A 159 -5.74 -11.52 21.82
C VAL A 159 -5.52 -12.99 21.51
N VAL A 160 -4.33 -13.32 21.04
CA VAL A 160 -3.90 -14.69 20.75
C VAL A 160 -2.69 -15.01 21.60
N GLN A 161 -2.75 -16.10 22.36
CA GLN A 161 -1.72 -16.52 23.32
C GLN A 161 -1.23 -15.39 24.26
N GLY A 162 -2.13 -14.51 24.68
CA GLY A 162 -1.83 -13.40 25.59
C GLY A 162 -1.32 -12.11 24.92
N PHE A 163 -1.13 -12.10 23.59
CA PHE A 163 -0.69 -10.92 22.85
C PHE A 163 -1.82 -10.37 21.97
N GLY A 164 -1.99 -9.05 21.94
CA GLY A 164 -2.99 -8.36 21.11
C GLY A 164 -2.49 -7.97 19.72
N GLY A 165 -3.38 -7.39 18.91
CA GLY A 165 -3.07 -6.85 17.58
C GLY A 165 -3.33 -7.84 16.45
N TYR A 166 -4.06 -8.92 16.72
CA TYR A 166 -4.41 -9.96 15.76
C TYR A 166 -5.84 -9.76 15.24
N TYR A 167 -6.14 -10.37 14.08
CA TYR A 167 -7.52 -10.49 13.60
C TYR A 167 -8.27 -11.65 14.28
N GLY A 168 -7.63 -12.34 15.23
CA GLY A 168 -8.08 -13.58 15.84
C GLY A 168 -7.29 -14.79 15.30
N PRO A 169 -7.65 -16.02 15.70
CA PRO A 169 -7.06 -17.24 15.16
C PRO A 169 -7.20 -17.30 13.63
N ILE A 170 -6.20 -17.83 12.91
CA ILE A 170 -6.32 -18.11 11.47
C ILE A 170 -7.49 -19.08 11.26
N SER A 171 -8.51 -18.64 10.54
CA SER A 171 -9.77 -19.35 10.26
C SER A 171 -10.26 -19.01 8.85
N ALA A 172 -11.39 -19.58 8.43
CA ALA A 172 -12.03 -19.25 7.15
C ALA A 172 -12.35 -17.74 7.03
N ASP A 173 -12.67 -17.08 8.14
CA ASP A 173 -13.04 -15.67 8.15
C ASP A 173 -11.82 -14.73 8.15
N THR A 174 -10.68 -15.17 8.68
CA THR A 174 -9.54 -14.29 8.97
C THR A 174 -8.33 -14.51 8.07
N HIS A 175 -8.19 -15.67 7.41
CA HIS A 175 -6.97 -15.97 6.63
C HIS A 175 -6.72 -14.94 5.51
N ASN A 176 -7.78 -14.49 4.82
CA ASN A 176 -7.67 -13.46 3.79
C ASN A 176 -7.14 -12.13 4.35
N LEU A 177 -7.52 -11.76 5.58
CA LEU A 177 -7.01 -10.55 6.23
C LEU A 177 -5.51 -10.68 6.49
N TYR A 178 -5.08 -11.83 7.01
CA TYR A 178 -3.66 -12.13 7.28
C TYR A 178 -2.77 -12.17 6.03
N GLU A 179 -3.35 -12.44 4.87
CA GLU A 179 -2.66 -12.50 3.57
C GLU A 179 -2.64 -11.13 2.86
N GLU A 180 -3.53 -10.22 3.23
CA GLU A 180 -3.78 -8.98 2.48
C GLU A 180 -3.44 -7.71 3.24
N ILE A 181 -3.68 -7.65 4.55
CA ILE A 181 -3.44 -6.44 5.36
C ILE A 181 -2.59 -6.85 6.57
N PRO A 182 -1.33 -6.41 6.68
CA PRO A 182 -0.48 -6.77 7.81
C PRO A 182 -1.07 -6.24 9.12
N CYS A 183 -0.94 -7.00 10.20
CA CYS A 183 -1.40 -6.61 11.53
C CYS A 183 -0.24 -6.46 12.52
N LEU A 184 -0.48 -5.68 13.57
CA LEU A 184 0.54 -5.35 14.56
C LEU A 184 0.86 -6.53 15.48
N GLY A 185 -0.06 -7.47 15.69
CA GLY A 185 0.19 -8.68 16.47
C GLY A 185 1.34 -9.50 15.89
N VAL A 186 1.27 -9.85 14.59
CA VAL A 186 2.30 -10.64 13.91
C VAL A 186 3.65 -9.90 13.84
N THR A 187 3.63 -8.59 13.57
CA THR A 187 4.87 -7.81 13.46
C THR A 187 5.50 -7.50 14.82
N SER A 188 4.70 -7.24 15.87
CA SER A 188 5.22 -7.08 17.24
C SER A 188 5.78 -8.39 17.80
N GLU A 189 5.16 -9.53 17.49
CA GLU A 189 5.71 -10.85 17.77
C GLU A 189 7.06 -11.07 17.06
N SER A 190 7.15 -10.70 15.78
CA SER A 190 8.44 -10.73 15.05
C SER A 190 9.51 -9.89 15.73
N VAL A 191 9.15 -8.72 16.26
CA VAL A 191 10.06 -7.86 17.03
C VAL A 191 10.53 -8.58 18.30
N ARG A 192 9.62 -9.18 19.09
CA ARG A 192 9.98 -9.95 20.31
C ARG A 192 10.93 -11.11 20.01
N HIS A 193 10.68 -11.88 18.95
CA HIS A 193 11.58 -12.95 18.54
C HIS A 193 12.91 -12.44 17.96
N SER A 194 12.92 -11.28 17.30
CA SER A 194 14.18 -10.70 16.81
C SER A 194 15.15 -10.31 17.94
N ILE A 195 14.64 -10.04 19.14
CA ILE A 195 15.46 -9.70 20.32
C ILE A 195 15.66 -10.86 21.29
N SER A 196 15.00 -12.00 21.05
CA SER A 196 15.21 -13.22 21.83
C SER A 196 16.55 -13.87 21.49
N ASN A 197 16.84 -14.97 22.18
CA ASN A 197 17.98 -15.84 21.92
C ASN A 197 17.69 -16.92 20.86
N ASP A 198 16.58 -16.81 20.13
CA ASP A 198 16.22 -17.79 19.10
C ASP A 198 17.28 -17.81 17.98
N PRO A 199 17.65 -19.00 17.48
CA PRO A 199 18.59 -19.08 16.37
C PRO A 199 18.01 -18.43 15.10
N PRO A 200 18.85 -18.00 14.14
CA PRO A 200 18.39 -17.62 12.81
C PRO A 200 17.55 -18.76 12.19
N GLY A 201 16.44 -18.40 11.55
CA GLY A 201 15.49 -19.35 10.98
C GLY A 201 14.05 -19.11 11.41
N ARG A 202 13.20 -20.11 11.17
CA ARG A 202 11.77 -20.07 11.51
C ARG A 202 11.61 -20.09 13.03
N TYR A 203 10.79 -19.18 13.57
CA TYR A 203 10.37 -19.17 14.97
C TYR A 203 8.92 -19.69 15.10
N HIS A 204 8.51 -20.03 16.32
CA HIS A 204 7.14 -20.45 16.61
C HIS A 204 6.22 -19.24 16.69
N SER A 205 5.16 -19.22 15.88
CA SER A 205 4.16 -18.14 15.93
C SER A 205 3.01 -18.49 16.87
N SER A 206 2.49 -17.49 17.55
CA SER A 206 1.28 -17.55 18.39
C SER A 206 0.04 -18.00 17.61
N LEU A 207 0.04 -17.83 16.28
CA LEU A 207 -1.03 -18.29 15.39
C LEU A 207 -0.90 -19.77 14.99
N GLU A 208 0.22 -20.41 15.30
CA GLU A 208 0.46 -21.82 15.00
C GLU A 208 -0.41 -22.73 15.88
N ARG A 209 -1.15 -23.64 15.25
CA ARG A 209 -1.93 -24.69 15.94
C ARG A 209 -1.67 -26.02 15.23
N PRO A 210 -0.60 -26.75 15.63
CA PRO A 210 -0.21 -27.99 14.97
C PRO A 210 -1.29 -29.08 15.04
N ALA A 211 -2.06 -29.13 16.14
CA ALA A 211 -3.17 -30.06 16.31
C ALA A 211 -4.27 -29.89 15.23
N ASP A 212 -4.44 -28.67 14.72
CA ASP A 212 -5.40 -28.32 13.68
C ASP A 212 -4.76 -28.30 12.28
N ASN A 213 -3.49 -28.70 12.15
CA ASN A 213 -2.67 -28.57 10.94
C ASN A 213 -2.52 -27.12 10.43
N ILE A 214 -2.61 -26.14 11.35
CA ILE A 214 -2.45 -24.72 11.05
C ILE A 214 -1.01 -24.33 11.33
N ILE A 215 -0.20 -24.38 10.27
CA ILE A 215 1.22 -24.05 10.30
C ILE A 215 1.46 -22.83 9.40
N PRO A 216 1.66 -21.64 9.98
CA PRO A 216 1.92 -20.43 9.22
C PRO A 216 3.21 -20.52 8.39
N ASN A 217 3.15 -19.90 7.21
CA ASN A 217 4.25 -19.78 6.25
C ASN A 217 4.51 -18.32 5.88
N GLU A 218 5.42 -18.07 4.94
CA GLU A 218 5.84 -16.71 4.56
C GLU A 218 4.79 -15.84 3.85
N ASN A 219 3.60 -16.38 3.57
CA ASN A 219 2.47 -15.60 3.06
C ASN A 219 1.69 -14.93 4.20
N LEU A 220 1.85 -15.39 5.46
CA LEU A 220 1.39 -14.65 6.63
C LEU A 220 2.16 -13.33 6.71
N LEU A 221 1.47 -12.21 6.52
CA LEU A 221 2.12 -10.91 6.45
C LEU A 221 2.77 -10.54 7.79
N GLY A 222 4.09 -10.33 7.75
CA GLY A 222 4.92 -10.00 8.91
C GLY A 222 5.66 -11.22 9.47
N PHE A 223 5.22 -12.45 9.17
CA PHE A 223 5.90 -13.66 9.62
C PHE A 223 7.04 -14.03 8.66
N LYS A 224 8.27 -13.83 9.12
CA LYS A 224 9.50 -14.05 8.35
C LYS A 224 10.54 -14.81 9.16
N PRO A 225 11.33 -15.71 8.54
CA PRO A 225 12.47 -16.31 9.22
C PRO A 225 13.42 -15.22 9.75
N LEU A 226 13.90 -15.39 10.98
CA LEU A 226 14.84 -14.46 11.59
C LEU A 226 16.20 -14.57 10.89
N GLY A 227 16.81 -13.42 10.60
CA GLY A 227 18.18 -13.35 10.11
C GLY A 227 19.22 -13.48 11.21
N ALA A 228 20.51 -13.34 10.84
CA ALA A 228 21.57 -13.03 11.79
C ALA A 228 21.40 -11.60 12.31
N ARG A 229 21.57 -11.39 13.62
CA ARG A 229 21.23 -10.13 14.30
C ARG A 229 22.41 -9.70 15.17
N CYS A 230 22.73 -8.41 15.13
CA CYS A 230 23.72 -7.82 16.02
C CYS A 230 23.10 -7.61 17.41
N GLU A 231 23.81 -7.98 18.47
CA GLU A 231 23.35 -7.78 19.85
C GLU A 231 23.08 -6.31 20.15
N GLU A 232 23.85 -5.39 19.56
CA GLU A 232 23.66 -3.94 19.74
C GLU A 232 22.29 -3.47 19.24
N ALA A 233 21.74 -4.10 18.19
CA ALA A 233 20.43 -3.72 17.64
C ALA A 233 19.27 -4.14 18.56
N LYS A 234 19.50 -5.10 19.48
CA LYS A 234 18.52 -5.49 20.49
C LYS A 234 18.35 -4.43 21.57
N ASN A 235 19.44 -3.74 21.94
CA ASN A 235 19.42 -2.67 22.95
C ASN A 235 18.37 -1.61 22.63
N PHE A 236 18.17 -1.32 21.35
CA PHE A 236 17.16 -0.36 20.91
C PHE A 236 15.73 -0.75 21.35
N ALA A 237 15.35 -2.02 21.23
CA ALA A 237 14.04 -2.50 21.68
C ALA A 237 13.96 -2.57 23.21
N PHE A 238 15.06 -2.93 23.88
CA PHE A 238 15.11 -2.92 25.36
C PHE A 238 14.89 -1.52 25.94
N PHE A 239 15.37 -0.46 25.28
CA PHE A 239 15.06 0.93 25.70
C PHE A 239 13.57 1.29 25.58
N ALA A 240 12.82 0.60 24.72
CA ALA A 240 11.37 0.72 24.62
C ALA A 240 10.62 -0.26 25.55
N GLY A 241 11.33 -0.96 26.43
CA GLY A 241 10.77 -1.94 27.37
C GLY A 241 10.34 -3.26 26.73
N ILE A 242 10.73 -3.52 25.48
CA ILE A 242 10.34 -4.74 24.76
C ILE A 242 11.29 -5.88 25.16
N THR A 243 10.73 -7.05 25.49
CA THR A 243 11.48 -8.27 25.80
C THR A 243 10.99 -9.43 24.92
N SER A 244 11.55 -10.65 25.08
CA SER A 244 11.02 -11.82 24.37
C SER A 244 9.58 -12.16 24.78
N GLU A 245 9.23 -11.87 26.04
CA GLU A 245 7.94 -12.23 26.63
C GLU A 245 6.94 -11.07 26.66
N GLU A 246 7.42 -9.84 26.53
CA GLU A 246 6.58 -8.66 26.72
C GLU A 246 6.77 -7.65 25.59
N PHE A 247 5.66 -7.13 25.09
CA PHE A 247 5.63 -6.00 24.18
C PHE A 247 4.73 -4.92 24.76
N PRO A 248 5.28 -3.87 25.40
CA PRO A 248 4.48 -2.80 25.97
C PRO A 248 3.61 -2.13 24.90
N VAL A 249 2.33 -1.90 25.20
CA VAL A 249 1.37 -1.29 24.27
C VAL A 249 0.85 0.03 24.83
N SER A 250 0.83 1.06 23.98
CA SER A 250 0.23 2.36 24.28
C SER A 250 -1.30 2.33 24.24
N LEU A 251 -1.87 1.37 23.49
CA LEU A 251 -3.31 1.14 23.42
C LEU A 251 -3.58 -0.36 23.63
N PRO A 252 -4.34 -0.76 24.67
CA PRO A 252 -4.54 -2.17 25.03
C PRO A 252 -5.00 -3.02 23.84
N ASN A 253 -4.46 -4.25 23.78
CA ASN A 253 -4.78 -5.27 22.78
C ASN A 253 -4.56 -4.92 21.30
N THR A 254 -3.97 -3.76 20.95
CA THR A 254 -3.77 -3.38 19.53
C THR A 254 -2.38 -3.70 18.99
N GLY A 255 -1.41 -3.99 19.86
CA GLY A 255 0.01 -4.11 19.48
C GLY A 255 0.69 -2.77 19.16
N ILE A 256 0.04 -1.62 19.38
CA ILE A 256 0.59 -0.29 19.12
C ILE A 256 1.51 0.13 20.27
N ASN A 257 2.77 0.42 19.98
CA ASN A 257 3.76 1.01 20.88
C ASN A 257 4.28 2.31 20.24
N LEU A 258 3.71 3.44 20.66
CA LEU A 258 4.04 4.75 20.10
C LEU A 258 5.49 5.17 20.36
N ASP A 259 6.06 4.79 21.50
CA ASP A 259 7.43 5.17 21.85
C ASP A 259 8.44 4.43 20.97
N PHE A 260 8.18 3.17 20.67
CA PHE A 260 8.97 2.40 19.71
C PHE A 260 8.84 2.96 18.29
N ILE A 261 7.63 3.28 17.84
CA ILE A 261 7.36 3.90 16.52
C ILE A 261 8.12 5.24 16.38
N ARG A 262 8.03 6.11 17.39
CA ARG A 262 8.73 7.40 17.42
C ARG A 262 10.25 7.22 17.41
N SER A 263 10.76 6.22 18.12
CA SER A 263 12.18 5.92 18.17
C SER A 263 12.70 5.46 16.79
N ILE A 264 11.97 4.58 16.10
CA ILE A 264 12.30 4.13 14.74
C ILE A 264 12.28 5.32 13.78
N SER A 265 11.24 6.14 13.85
CA SER A 265 11.15 7.40 13.11
C SER A 265 12.35 8.31 13.38
N GLY A 266 12.86 8.38 14.61
CA GLY A 266 14.04 9.17 14.96
C GLY A 266 15.32 8.66 14.30
N ILE A 267 15.48 7.35 14.15
CA ILE A 267 16.57 6.76 13.36
C ILE A 267 16.43 7.16 11.89
N LEU A 268 15.25 6.95 11.30
CA LEU A 268 14.98 7.25 9.88
C LEU A 268 15.14 8.74 9.53
N SER A 269 14.92 9.64 10.49
CA SER A 269 15.16 11.08 10.29
C SER A 269 16.63 11.44 10.00
N ARG A 270 17.56 10.57 10.42
CA ARG A 270 19.00 10.76 10.29
C ARG A 270 19.59 10.05 9.07
N THR A 271 18.83 9.17 8.42
CA THR A 271 19.28 8.45 7.23
C THR A 271 19.13 9.35 6.00
N LYS A 272 20.04 9.19 5.04
CA LYS A 272 20.04 9.98 3.79
C LYS A 272 19.70 9.14 2.55
N THR A 273 19.59 7.83 2.70
CA THR A 273 19.42 6.86 1.61
C THR A 273 18.18 7.14 0.75
N PHE A 274 17.06 7.49 1.38
CA PHE A 274 15.81 7.84 0.73
C PHE A 274 15.42 9.28 1.06
N LYS A 275 14.57 9.88 0.22
CA LYS A 275 13.90 11.12 0.59
C LYS A 275 12.97 10.83 1.77
N THR A 276 13.24 11.46 2.91
CA THR A 276 12.44 11.29 4.12
C THR A 276 11.60 12.53 4.36
N THR A 277 10.29 12.34 4.54
CA THR A 277 9.33 13.43 4.75
C THR A 277 8.80 13.38 6.17
N ARG A 278 8.76 14.54 6.84
CA ARG A 278 8.07 14.69 8.11
C ARG A 278 6.56 14.76 7.86
N LEU A 279 5.82 13.77 8.33
CA LEU A 279 4.41 13.53 8.04
C LEU A 279 3.58 13.51 9.32
N ASP A 280 2.50 14.27 9.34
CA ASP A 280 1.38 14.03 10.24
C ASP A 280 0.29 13.28 9.46
N ILE A 281 0.07 12.01 9.79
CA ILE A 281 -0.88 11.15 9.06
C ILE A 281 -2.30 11.67 9.14
N THR A 282 -2.66 12.39 10.21
CA THR A 282 -4.01 12.95 10.39
C THR A 282 -4.32 14.10 9.43
N THR A 283 -3.29 14.64 8.77
CA THR A 283 -3.41 15.71 7.76
C THR A 283 -3.40 15.21 6.31
N MET A 284 -3.18 13.90 6.09
CA MET A 284 -3.18 13.33 4.75
C MET A 284 -4.56 13.40 4.09
N ALA A 285 -4.58 13.71 2.79
CA ALA A 285 -5.80 13.80 1.99
C ALA A 285 -6.58 12.49 1.92
N GLU A 286 -7.88 12.55 1.65
CA GLU A 286 -8.73 11.37 1.46
C GLU A 286 -8.46 10.62 0.14
N SER A 287 -7.84 11.30 -0.83
CA SER A 287 -7.60 10.77 -2.18
C SER A 287 -6.59 9.62 -2.17
N GLY A 288 -6.90 8.56 -2.91
CA GLY A 288 -6.00 7.45 -3.20
C GLY A 288 -5.60 7.38 -4.68
N SER A 289 -4.94 6.29 -5.07
CA SER A 289 -4.55 6.03 -6.46
C SER A 289 -5.50 5.06 -7.16
N ILE A 290 -5.82 5.34 -8.43
CA ILE A 290 -6.57 4.45 -9.34
C ILE A 290 -6.01 3.03 -9.40
N THR A 291 -4.73 2.85 -9.05
CA THR A 291 -4.07 1.54 -8.91
C THR A 291 -4.84 0.57 -8.01
N GLN A 292 -5.62 1.05 -7.03
CA GLN A 292 -6.48 0.19 -6.20
C GLN A 292 -7.54 -0.57 -7.00
N ALA A 293 -7.95 -0.07 -8.17
CA ALA A 293 -8.87 -0.73 -9.09
C ALA A 293 -8.16 -1.62 -10.14
N ILE A 294 -6.85 -1.49 -10.30
CA ILE A 294 -6.06 -2.30 -11.24
C ILE A 294 -5.83 -3.66 -10.60
N MET A 295 -6.23 -4.74 -11.26
CA MET A 295 -6.07 -6.09 -10.72
C MET A 295 -4.70 -6.67 -11.07
N GLN A 296 -4.07 -7.32 -10.10
CA GLN A 296 -2.82 -8.06 -10.30
C GLN A 296 -3.10 -9.56 -10.27
N LYS A 297 -2.60 -10.30 -11.26
CA LYS A 297 -2.69 -11.76 -11.31
C LYS A 297 -1.29 -12.39 -11.42
N PRO A 298 -1.05 -13.52 -10.75
CA PRO A 298 0.16 -14.30 -10.96
C PRO A 298 0.16 -14.96 -12.33
N ILE A 299 1.33 -15.14 -12.95
CA ILE A 299 1.49 -15.93 -14.17
C ILE A 299 1.60 -17.42 -13.77
N PRO A 300 0.87 -18.35 -14.43
CA PRO A 300 0.81 -19.76 -14.07
C PRO A 300 2.11 -20.59 -14.13
N ALA A 301 3.26 -19.98 -14.43
CA ALA A 301 4.50 -20.70 -14.69
C ALA A 301 5.47 -20.76 -13.51
N THR A 302 5.19 -20.10 -12.37
CA THR A 302 6.18 -19.94 -11.29
C THR A 302 5.79 -20.63 -9.98
N GLU A 303 6.61 -21.57 -9.49
CA GLU A 303 6.52 -22.25 -8.16
C GLU A 303 6.81 -21.32 -6.95
N THR A 304 6.62 -20.01 -7.12
CA THR A 304 6.95 -19.00 -6.11
C THR A 304 5.69 -18.41 -5.51
N THR A 305 5.78 -17.91 -4.27
CA THR A 305 4.71 -17.12 -3.65
C THR A 305 4.09 -16.15 -4.66
N GLN A 306 2.76 -16.16 -4.82
CA GLN A 306 2.07 -15.41 -5.88
C GLN A 306 2.43 -13.92 -5.92
N LYS A 307 2.51 -13.26 -4.77
CA LYS A 307 2.89 -11.84 -4.71
C LYS A 307 4.34 -11.59 -5.10
N ARG A 308 5.24 -12.58 -5.07
CA ARG A 308 6.68 -12.48 -5.41
C ARG A 308 7.02 -13.01 -6.79
N GLY A 309 6.18 -13.90 -7.32
CA GLY A 309 6.36 -14.50 -8.64
C GLY A 309 6.18 -13.53 -9.80
N GLU A 310 6.01 -14.10 -10.97
CA GLU A 310 5.64 -13.37 -12.17
C GLU A 310 4.23 -12.80 -12.02
N ILE A 311 4.08 -11.49 -12.21
CA ILE A 311 2.80 -10.79 -12.06
C ILE A 311 2.54 -9.97 -13.32
N TYR A 312 1.31 -10.08 -13.82
CA TYR A 312 0.75 -9.12 -14.77
C TYR A 312 -0.35 -8.32 -14.10
N SER A 313 -0.48 -7.07 -14.52
CA SER A 313 -1.55 -6.17 -14.08
C SER A 313 -2.44 -5.85 -15.26
N PHE A 314 -3.75 -5.87 -15.06
CA PHE A 314 -4.71 -5.49 -16.09
C PHE A 314 -5.73 -4.48 -15.60
N ALA A 315 -6.30 -3.75 -16.55
CA ALA A 315 -7.32 -2.73 -16.32
C ALA A 315 -8.25 -2.64 -17.53
N ASN A 316 -9.46 -2.14 -17.30
CA ASN A 316 -10.47 -1.95 -18.34
C ASN A 316 -10.43 -0.55 -18.99
N PHE A 317 -9.45 0.29 -18.64
CA PHE A 317 -9.36 1.67 -19.07
C PHE A 317 -7.97 2.02 -19.62
N GLY A 318 -7.92 2.88 -20.65
CA GLY A 318 -6.69 3.32 -21.32
C GLY A 318 -6.34 4.78 -21.03
N GLY A 319 -5.06 5.15 -21.10
CA GLY A 319 -4.59 6.54 -20.93
C GLY A 319 -3.08 6.66 -20.73
N GLN A 320 -2.51 7.87 -20.86
CA GLN A 320 -1.07 8.10 -20.71
C GLN A 320 -0.57 7.84 -19.28
N ASP A 321 -1.39 8.09 -18.25
CA ASP A 321 -1.05 7.87 -16.83
C ASP A 321 -1.12 6.39 -16.39
N LEU A 322 -1.53 5.49 -17.29
CA LEU A 322 -1.76 4.08 -16.96
C LEU A 322 -0.45 3.31 -16.76
N ALA A 323 0.62 3.68 -17.45
CA ALA A 323 1.94 3.03 -17.29
C ALA A 323 2.48 3.20 -15.87
N SER A 324 2.38 4.42 -15.30
CA SER A 324 2.71 4.67 -13.90
C SER A 324 1.79 3.92 -12.94
N ALA A 325 0.48 3.87 -13.24
CA ALA A 325 -0.47 3.16 -12.41
C ALA A 325 -0.20 1.64 -12.38
N TYR A 326 0.16 1.04 -13.53
CA TYR A 326 0.60 -0.34 -13.62
C TYR A 326 1.90 -0.58 -12.83
N GLY A 327 2.91 0.27 -13.00
CA GLY A 327 4.15 0.19 -12.24
C GLY A 327 3.90 0.22 -10.73
N LEU A 328 3.10 1.18 -10.26
CA LEU A 328 2.69 1.25 -8.84
C LEU A 328 1.91 0.00 -8.41
N GLY A 329 1.05 -0.55 -9.27
CA GLY A 329 0.28 -1.77 -8.98
C GLY A 329 1.16 -3.00 -8.80
N LEU A 330 2.20 -3.12 -9.60
CA LEU A 330 3.19 -4.19 -9.49
C LEU A 330 4.08 -4.01 -8.24
N VAL A 331 4.41 -2.76 -7.91
CA VAL A 331 5.27 -2.45 -6.75
C VAL A 331 4.56 -2.70 -5.42
N TYR A 332 3.27 -2.36 -5.33
CA TYR A 332 2.58 -2.32 -4.04
C TYR A 332 1.37 -3.26 -3.95
N THR A 333 1.03 -3.92 -5.06
CA THR A 333 0.04 -5.01 -5.16
C THR A 333 -1.26 -4.75 -4.39
N PRO A 334 -1.95 -3.63 -4.63
CA PRO A 334 -3.10 -3.25 -3.83
C PRO A 334 -4.35 -4.09 -4.10
N ASN A 335 -4.31 -4.95 -5.12
CA ASN A 335 -5.46 -5.71 -5.58
C ASN A 335 -5.00 -7.03 -6.23
N LEU A 336 -4.30 -7.85 -5.45
CA LEU A 336 -3.83 -9.16 -5.88
C LEU A 336 -5.00 -10.16 -5.93
N PHE A 337 -5.18 -10.80 -7.07
CA PHE A 337 -6.15 -11.87 -7.30
C PHE A 337 -5.46 -13.22 -7.19
N LYS A 338 -5.94 -14.06 -6.27
CA LYS A 338 -5.32 -15.36 -5.94
C LYS A 338 -5.85 -16.45 -6.85
N GLU A 339 -5.04 -16.89 -7.79
CA GLU A 339 -5.38 -17.96 -8.72
C GLU A 339 -4.47 -19.17 -8.46
N GLY A 340 -5.05 -20.33 -8.13
CA GLY A 340 -4.26 -21.54 -7.92
C GLY A 340 -3.56 -21.92 -9.21
N LEU A 341 -2.22 -21.82 -9.24
CA LEU A 341 -1.43 -22.02 -10.46
C LEU A 341 -1.21 -23.50 -10.75
N THR A 342 -0.93 -24.26 -9.69
CA THR A 342 -0.79 -25.72 -9.75
C THR A 342 -1.87 -26.39 -8.91
N PRO A 343 -2.63 -27.35 -9.48
CA PRO A 343 -3.54 -28.18 -8.71
C PRO A 343 -2.80 -28.83 -7.53
N GLY A 344 -3.12 -28.40 -6.31
CA GLY A 344 -2.53 -28.93 -5.06
C GLY A 344 -1.45 -28.07 -4.39
N LEU A 345 -0.88 -27.03 -5.01
CA LEU A 345 0.11 -26.13 -4.38
C LEU A 345 -0.54 -24.86 -3.78
N ILE A 346 -1.43 -25.06 -2.82
CA ILE A 346 -2.22 -23.96 -2.24
C ILE A 346 -1.38 -23.05 -1.32
N ALA A 347 -0.26 -23.56 -0.83
CA ALA A 347 0.73 -22.82 -0.03
C ALA A 347 1.42 -21.68 -0.80
N GLU A 348 1.25 -21.56 -2.12
CA GLU A 348 1.79 -20.43 -2.90
C GLU A 348 1.10 -19.10 -2.60
N TRP A 349 -0.11 -19.15 -2.05
CA TRP A 349 -0.91 -17.95 -1.78
C TRP A 349 -1.51 -17.91 -0.39
N CYS A 350 -1.78 -19.07 0.20
CA CYS A 350 -2.37 -19.13 1.53
C CYS A 350 -1.29 -18.92 2.61
N CYS A 351 -1.67 -18.25 3.70
CA CYS A 351 -0.83 -18.02 4.88
C CYS A 351 -0.47 -19.29 5.67
N ILE A 352 -1.04 -20.45 5.32
CA ILE A 352 -0.73 -21.75 5.93
C ILE A 352 -0.38 -22.80 4.87
N ASN A 353 0.40 -23.81 5.28
CA ASN A 353 0.90 -24.84 4.36
C ASN A 353 -0.19 -25.77 3.82
N THR A 354 -1.18 -26.10 4.63
CA THR A 354 -2.23 -27.07 4.29
C THR A 354 -3.61 -26.46 4.56
N PRO A 355 -4.11 -25.59 3.67
CA PRO A 355 -5.38 -24.92 3.91
C PRO A 355 -6.60 -25.83 3.73
N PRO A 356 -7.62 -25.71 4.60
CA PRO A 356 -8.92 -26.34 4.40
C PRO A 356 -9.60 -25.88 3.10
N VAL A 357 -10.52 -26.70 2.59
CA VAL A 357 -11.29 -26.41 1.35
C VAL A 357 -12.04 -25.08 1.45
N GLU A 358 -12.55 -24.73 2.63
CA GLU A 358 -13.25 -23.47 2.86
C GLU A 358 -12.40 -22.25 2.48
N TYR A 359 -11.09 -22.28 2.79
CA TYR A 359 -10.17 -21.18 2.50
C TYR A 359 -9.94 -21.05 1.00
N ILE A 360 -9.97 -22.18 0.28
CA ILE A 360 -9.87 -22.20 -1.18
C ILE A 360 -11.11 -21.56 -1.79
N ASN A 361 -12.29 -21.88 -1.26
CA ASN A 361 -13.56 -21.41 -1.77
C ASN A 361 -13.71 -19.89 -1.64
N ASN A 362 -13.22 -19.30 -0.55
CA ASN A 362 -13.39 -17.87 -0.26
C ASN A 362 -12.13 -17.01 -0.49
N ARG A 363 -11.06 -17.56 -1.10
CA ARG A 363 -9.73 -16.91 -1.24
C ARG A 363 -9.71 -15.53 -1.91
N ASN A 364 -10.76 -15.19 -2.67
CA ASN A 364 -10.89 -13.93 -3.40
C ASN A 364 -12.17 -13.17 -3.04
N ASP A 365 -12.91 -13.55 -2.00
CA ASP A 365 -14.22 -12.94 -1.68
C ASP A 365 -14.12 -11.42 -1.48
N ARG A 366 -12.99 -10.96 -0.98
CA ARG A 366 -12.68 -9.53 -0.81
C ARG A 366 -12.61 -8.77 -2.16
N ARG A 367 -12.22 -9.46 -3.24
CA ARG A 367 -12.07 -8.89 -4.60
C ARG A 367 -13.39 -8.76 -5.36
N ASP A 368 -14.45 -9.42 -4.92
CA ASP A 368 -15.78 -9.29 -5.53
C ASP A 368 -16.47 -7.96 -5.23
N THR A 369 -15.92 -7.17 -4.29
CA THR A 369 -16.34 -5.79 -4.05
C THR A 369 -16.03 -4.85 -5.21
N ILE A 370 -15.03 -5.19 -6.05
CA ILE A 370 -14.69 -4.40 -7.22
C ILE A 370 -15.74 -4.61 -8.31
N PRO A 371 -16.32 -3.52 -8.85
CA PRO A 371 -17.36 -3.60 -9.87
C PRO A 371 -16.92 -4.43 -11.09
N PRO A 372 -17.78 -5.33 -11.63
CA PRO A 372 -17.42 -6.18 -12.77
C PRO A 372 -16.85 -5.43 -13.96
N GLY A 373 -17.40 -4.24 -14.27
CA GLY A 373 -16.88 -3.40 -15.35
C GLY A 373 -15.39 -3.08 -15.20
N TYR A 374 -14.90 -2.80 -13.98
CA TYR A 374 -13.47 -2.52 -13.75
C TYR A 374 -12.59 -3.76 -13.75
N ARG A 375 -13.19 -4.95 -13.76
CA ARG A 375 -12.49 -6.24 -13.81
C ARG A 375 -12.33 -6.77 -15.24
N GLU A 376 -12.80 -6.04 -16.25
CA GLU A 376 -12.60 -6.45 -17.64
C GLU A 376 -11.13 -6.32 -18.06
N GLU A 377 -10.60 -7.39 -18.65
CA GLU A 377 -9.21 -7.51 -19.08
C GLU A 377 -8.99 -6.86 -20.45
N VAL A 378 -9.02 -5.52 -20.51
CA VAL A 378 -8.86 -4.78 -21.77
C VAL A 378 -7.40 -4.46 -22.08
N PHE A 379 -6.66 -3.99 -21.07
CA PHE A 379 -5.25 -3.63 -21.19
C PHE A 379 -4.43 -4.40 -20.16
N THR A 380 -3.22 -4.81 -20.53
CA THR A 380 -2.33 -5.59 -19.67
C THR A 380 -0.90 -5.05 -19.68
N SER A 381 -0.22 -5.19 -18.55
CA SER A 381 1.23 -5.03 -18.40
C SER A 381 1.79 -6.27 -17.76
N SER A 382 2.95 -6.73 -18.21
CA SER A 382 3.62 -7.90 -17.65
C SER A 382 4.98 -7.53 -17.08
N THR A 383 5.36 -8.21 -15.99
CA THR A 383 6.72 -8.17 -15.46
C THR A 383 7.30 -9.57 -15.48
N GLN A 384 8.62 -9.67 -15.68
CA GLN A 384 9.35 -10.94 -15.58
C GLN A 384 9.45 -11.46 -14.13
N SER A 385 9.29 -10.58 -13.13
CA SER A 385 9.22 -10.94 -11.72
C SER A 385 8.77 -9.73 -10.91
N GLY A 386 7.68 -9.87 -10.15
CA GLY A 386 7.18 -8.80 -9.28
C GLY A 386 8.18 -8.44 -8.18
N GLN A 387 8.91 -9.44 -7.65
CA GLN A 387 9.99 -9.22 -6.69
C GLN A 387 11.14 -8.40 -7.27
N GLN A 388 11.67 -8.79 -8.44
CA GLN A 388 12.78 -8.07 -9.06
C GLN A 388 12.37 -6.65 -9.45
N TYR A 389 11.15 -6.49 -9.97
CA TYR A 389 10.59 -5.19 -10.31
C TYR A 389 10.47 -4.27 -9.08
N ARG A 390 9.93 -4.77 -7.97
CA ARG A 390 9.88 -4.04 -6.69
C ARG A 390 11.26 -3.59 -6.23
N GLN A 391 12.22 -4.50 -6.24
CA GLN A 391 13.59 -4.18 -5.83
C GLN A 391 14.20 -3.10 -6.72
N HIS A 392 14.03 -3.22 -8.04
CA HIS A 392 14.49 -2.21 -8.98
C HIS A 392 13.84 -0.85 -8.70
N MET A 393 12.54 -0.82 -8.42
CA MET A 393 11.82 0.42 -8.20
C MET A 393 12.18 1.11 -6.89
N VAL A 394 12.40 0.35 -5.81
CA VAL A 394 12.92 0.91 -4.55
C VAL A 394 14.32 1.53 -4.78
N ARG A 395 15.19 0.90 -5.57
CA ARG A 395 16.51 1.46 -5.90
C ARG A 395 16.44 2.76 -6.71
N MET A 396 15.44 2.90 -7.58
CA MET A 396 15.22 4.13 -8.34
C MET A 396 14.80 5.31 -7.45
N MET A 397 14.35 5.07 -6.21
CA MET A 397 13.98 6.09 -5.22
C MET A 397 15.15 6.51 -4.29
N LEU A 398 16.37 6.00 -4.54
CA LEU A 398 17.55 6.41 -3.78
C LEU A 398 17.91 7.87 -4.10
N THR A 399 18.28 8.65 -3.08
CA THR A 399 18.69 10.06 -3.26
C THR A 399 20.09 10.16 -3.89
N THR A 400 20.94 9.18 -3.61
CA THR A 400 22.29 9.05 -4.14
C THR A 400 22.30 7.97 -5.21
N LYS A 401 22.65 8.34 -6.45
CA LYS A 401 22.99 7.35 -7.48
C LYS A 401 24.33 6.73 -7.09
N ARG A 402 24.33 5.42 -6.84
CA ARG A 402 25.55 4.64 -6.57
C ARG A 402 26.24 4.26 -7.86
#